data_AF-A0A535IKE8-F1
#
_entry.id   AF-A0A535IKE8-F1
#
_cell.length_a   1.000
_cell.length_b   1.000
_cell.length_c   1.000
_cell.angle_alpha   90.00
_cell.angle_beta   90.00
_cell.angle_gamma   90.00
#
_symmetry.space_group_name_H-M   'P 1'
#
loop_
_entity.id
_entity.type
_entity.pdbx_description
1 polymer ?
#
loop_
_entity_poly.entity_id
_entity_poly.type
_entity_poly.pdbx_seq_one_letter_code
_entity_poly.pdbx_strand_id
1 'polypeptide(L)'
;MTKTRIAFNGFGRTGRQAFKAIYEYHPSLEVVGVAVRDITQHDVIANLLAHDSNYGAFNGSVKSDARNLIVNGKPIALSAAPTLSRLPWRDLGVDIVIECTGKFTKGSEAAGHLEAGAKKVIITAPAKNEDVTIVLGVNERDYDPVLHSIISNSSCTTNCLATTAKVLHDNFTIEA
;
A
#
# COMPACT_ATOMS: atom_id res chain seq x y z
N MET A 1 16.00 13.74 9.67
CA MET A 1 15.32 12.47 9.95
C MET A 1 15.26 11.66 8.67
N THR A 2 15.61 10.38 8.70
CA THR A 2 15.47 9.46 7.56
C THR A 2 13.99 9.25 7.24
N LYS A 3 13.59 9.40 5.98
CA LYS A 3 12.22 9.16 5.54
C LYS A 3 11.91 7.66 5.56
N THR A 4 10.68 7.30 5.89
CA THR A 4 10.21 5.91 5.74
C THR A 4 9.96 5.63 4.27
N ARG A 5 10.59 4.57 3.76
CA ARG A 5 10.59 4.21 2.33
C ARG A 5 9.46 3.24 2.04
N ILE A 6 8.55 3.65 1.16
CA ILE A 6 7.32 2.94 0.81
C ILE A 6 7.46 2.35 -0.59
N ALA A 7 7.01 1.11 -0.75
CA ALA A 7 6.77 0.53 -2.06
C ALA A 7 5.33 0.06 -2.21
N PHE A 8 4.84 0.03 -3.44
CA PHE A 8 3.51 -0.52 -3.76
C PHE A 8 3.66 -1.83 -4.53
N ASN A 9 2.89 -2.85 -4.17
CA ASN A 9 2.64 -3.97 -5.07
C ASN A 9 1.23 -3.85 -5.64
N GLY A 10 1.15 -3.70 -6.96
CA GLY A 10 -0.05 -3.26 -7.64
C GLY A 10 -0.17 -1.74 -7.67
N PHE A 11 -0.65 -1.19 -8.79
CA PHE A 11 -0.86 0.24 -8.96
C PHE A 11 -2.24 0.54 -9.57
N GLY A 12 -3.23 -0.19 -9.05
CA GLY A 12 -4.65 -0.02 -9.38
C GLY A 12 -5.28 1.19 -8.69
N ARG A 13 -6.60 1.13 -8.47
CA ARG A 13 -7.35 2.24 -7.83
C ARG A 13 -6.78 2.59 -6.46
N THR A 14 -6.71 1.61 -5.54
CA THR A 14 -6.21 1.83 -4.18
C THR A 14 -4.77 2.30 -4.15
N GLY A 15 -3.88 1.65 -4.90
CA GLY A 15 -2.46 2.02 -4.97
C GLY A 15 -2.23 3.46 -5.44
N ARG A 16 -2.91 3.90 -6.51
CA ARG A 16 -2.78 5.28 -7.02
C ARG A 16 -3.35 6.31 -6.06
N GLN A 17 -4.45 6.02 -5.38
CA GLN A 17 -5.03 6.95 -4.40
C GLN A 17 -4.19 7.04 -3.13
N ALA A 18 -3.67 5.92 -2.62
CA ALA A 18 -2.72 5.91 -1.52
C ALA A 18 -1.41 6.62 -1.89
N PHE A 19 -0.91 6.45 -3.11
CA PHE A 19 0.24 7.21 -3.62
C PHE A 19 0.00 8.72 -3.56
N LYS A 20 -1.15 9.19 -4.09
CA LYS A 20 -1.52 10.61 -4.09
C LYS A 20 -1.61 11.16 -2.66
N ALA A 21 -2.26 10.42 -1.76
CA ALA A 21 -2.38 10.80 -0.36
C ALA A 21 -1.02 10.89 0.35
N ILE A 22 -0.13 9.91 0.15
CA ILE A 22 1.24 9.94 0.68
C ILE A 22 1.99 11.16 0.16
N TYR A 23 1.89 11.41 -1.15
CA TYR A 23 2.58 12.52 -1.80
C TYR A 23 2.12 13.88 -1.28
N GLU A 24 0.82 14.07 -1.10
CA GLU A 24 0.20 15.34 -0.76
C GLU A 24 0.26 15.64 0.75
N TYR A 25 0.04 14.64 1.60
CA TYR A 25 -0.18 14.84 3.04
C TYR A 25 0.94 14.31 3.93
N HIS A 26 1.86 13.49 3.42
CA HIS A 26 2.84 12.78 4.25
C HIS A 26 4.30 12.96 3.78
N PRO A 27 4.90 14.16 3.96
CA PRO A 27 6.26 14.47 3.48
C PRO A 27 7.38 13.67 4.16
N SER A 28 7.09 13.05 5.31
CA SER A 28 7.99 12.12 6.03
C SER A 28 8.09 10.75 5.38
N LEU A 29 7.18 10.41 4.46
CA LEU A 29 7.19 9.18 3.67
C LEU A 29 7.81 9.45 2.30
N GLU A 30 8.45 8.43 1.74
CA GLU A 30 9.05 8.48 0.41
C GLU A 30 8.64 7.24 -0.36
N VAL A 31 7.97 7.40 -1.50
CA VAL A 31 7.68 6.28 -2.39
C VAL A 31 8.91 6.02 -3.26
N VAL A 32 9.45 4.80 -3.18
CA VAL A 32 10.72 4.43 -3.83
C VAL A 32 10.57 3.35 -4.89
N GLY A 33 9.47 2.61 -4.87
CA GLY A 33 9.21 1.55 -5.84
C GLY A 33 7.74 1.23 -6.05
N VAL A 34 7.41 0.79 -7.25
CA VAL A 34 6.11 0.24 -7.61
C VAL A 34 6.33 -1.05 -8.38
N ALA A 35 5.77 -2.15 -7.88
CA ALA A 35 5.70 -3.41 -8.57
C ALA A 35 4.40 -3.49 -9.37
N VAL A 36 4.54 -3.81 -10.65
CA VAL A 36 3.43 -3.97 -11.60
C VAL A 36 3.49 -5.35 -12.24
N ARG A 37 2.40 -5.75 -12.90
CA ARG A 37 2.34 -7.03 -13.60
C ARG A 37 3.25 -7.05 -14.83
N ASP A 38 3.32 -5.93 -15.53
CA ASP A 38 4.05 -5.79 -16.78
C ASP A 38 4.75 -4.42 -16.85
N ILE A 39 6.08 -4.43 -16.94
CA ILE A 39 6.92 -3.23 -17.05
C ILE A 39 6.90 -2.62 -18.45
N THR A 40 6.30 -3.27 -19.45
CA THR A 40 6.18 -2.66 -20.79
C THR A 40 5.14 -1.53 -20.83
N GLN A 41 4.40 -1.31 -19.73
CA GLN A 41 3.27 -0.38 -19.65
C GLN A 41 3.55 0.89 -18.82
N HIS A 42 4.81 1.35 -18.77
CA HIS A 42 5.19 2.52 -17.96
C HIS A 42 4.37 3.78 -18.29
N ASP A 43 4.15 4.08 -19.57
CA ASP A 43 3.37 5.24 -20.00
C ASP A 43 1.89 5.12 -19.61
N VAL A 44 1.35 3.90 -19.60
CA VAL A 44 -0.02 3.65 -19.13
C VAL A 44 -0.11 3.92 -17.64
N ILE A 45 0.87 3.48 -16.86
CA ILE A 45 0.94 3.72 -15.41
C ILE A 45 1.03 5.22 -15.12
N ALA A 46 1.89 5.94 -15.84
CA ALA A 46 2.04 7.39 -15.72
C ALA A 46 0.72 8.11 -16.06
N ASN A 47 0.08 7.75 -17.17
CA ASN A 47 -1.19 8.32 -17.61
C ASN A 47 -2.31 8.07 -16.58
N LEU A 48 -2.41 6.85 -16.05
CA LEU A 48 -3.42 6.48 -15.05
C LEU A 48 -3.20 7.14 -13.69
N LEU A 49 -1.96 7.55 -13.37
CA LEU A 49 -1.68 8.35 -12.19
C LEU A 49 -2.04 9.83 -12.43
N ALA A 50 -1.66 10.37 -13.59
CA ALA A 50 -1.92 11.75 -14.00
C ALA A 50 -3.41 12.05 -14.13
N HIS A 51 -4.21 11.10 -14.61
CA HIS A 51 -5.63 11.29 -14.92
C HIS A 51 -6.51 10.28 -14.17
N ASP A 52 -7.41 10.81 -13.32
CA ASP A 52 -8.39 10.02 -12.58
C ASP A 52 -9.81 10.51 -12.86
N SER A 53 -10.70 9.63 -13.30
CA SER A 53 -12.08 9.99 -13.64
C SER A 53 -12.91 10.46 -12.44
N ASN A 54 -12.58 10.01 -11.22
CA ASN A 54 -13.38 10.34 -10.03
C ASN A 54 -12.76 11.48 -9.22
N TYR A 55 -11.43 11.59 -9.22
CA TYR A 55 -10.68 12.54 -8.37
C TYR A 55 -9.96 13.62 -9.16
N GLY A 56 -10.10 13.63 -10.49
CA GLY A 56 -9.48 14.62 -11.36
C GLY A 56 -8.00 14.37 -11.63
N ALA A 57 -7.36 15.38 -12.21
CA ALA A 57 -5.95 15.34 -12.57
C ALA A 57 -5.05 15.41 -11.33
N PHE A 58 -3.91 14.70 -11.38
CA PHE A 58 -2.86 14.86 -10.37
C PHE A 58 -2.26 16.27 -10.44
N ASN A 59 -2.13 16.93 -9.30
CA ASN A 59 -1.51 18.25 -9.21
C ASN A 59 0.01 18.15 -9.25
N GLY A 60 0.56 17.91 -10.43
CA GLY A 60 2.01 17.80 -10.65
C GLY A 60 2.36 17.16 -11.99
N SER A 61 3.66 17.08 -12.26
CA SER A 61 4.18 16.38 -13.43
C SER A 61 4.33 14.89 -13.16
N VAL A 62 3.82 14.07 -14.09
CA VAL A 62 3.99 12.63 -14.10
C VAL A 62 4.50 12.23 -15.47
N LYS A 63 5.65 11.54 -15.50
CA LYS A 63 6.27 11.00 -16.71
C LYS A 63 6.77 9.59 -16.41
N SER A 64 7.23 8.88 -17.44
CA SER A 64 7.90 7.59 -17.32
C SER A 64 9.18 7.59 -18.15
N ASP A 65 10.11 6.74 -17.77
CA ASP A 65 11.22 6.32 -18.61
C ASP A 65 11.26 4.78 -18.71
N ALA A 66 12.35 4.22 -19.24
CA ALA A 66 12.50 2.79 -19.42
C ALA A 66 12.50 1.95 -18.12
N ARG A 67 12.63 2.57 -16.94
CA ARG A 67 12.75 1.89 -15.64
C ARG A 67 11.98 2.56 -14.50
N ASN A 68 11.52 3.79 -14.68
CA ASN A 68 10.98 4.61 -13.60
C ASN A 68 9.67 5.29 -13.98
N LEU A 69 8.86 5.51 -12.95
CA LEU A 69 7.86 6.55 -12.91
C LEU A 69 8.52 7.82 -12.34
N ILE A 70 8.41 8.94 -13.04
CA ILE A 70 9.01 10.22 -12.65
C ILE A 70 7.89 11.15 -12.20
N VAL A 71 7.81 11.42 -10.90
CA VAL A 71 6.79 12.30 -10.31
C VAL A 71 7.46 13.55 -9.76
N ASN A 72 7.12 14.72 -10.31
CA ASN A 72 7.73 16.00 -9.93
C ASN A 72 9.27 15.95 -9.92
N GLY A 73 9.83 15.36 -10.98
CA GLY A 73 11.27 15.22 -11.18
C GLY A 73 11.94 14.10 -10.36
N LYS A 74 11.19 13.40 -9.49
CA LYS A 74 11.73 12.33 -8.65
C LYS A 74 11.47 10.96 -9.27
N PRO A 75 12.51 10.13 -9.49
CA PRO A 75 12.34 8.78 -10.02
C PRO A 75 11.83 7.82 -8.94
N ILE A 76 10.90 6.96 -9.34
CA ILE A 76 10.34 5.85 -8.55
C ILE A 76 10.54 4.59 -9.38
N ALA A 77 11.24 3.60 -8.85
CA ALA A 77 11.58 2.40 -9.60
C ALA A 77 10.32 1.60 -9.97
N LEU A 78 10.19 1.24 -11.26
CA LEU A 78 9.18 0.30 -11.73
C LEU A 78 9.79 -1.08 -11.82
N SER A 79 9.09 -2.08 -11.28
CA SER A 79 9.55 -3.46 -11.24
C SER A 79 8.44 -4.42 -11.59
N ALA A 80 8.81 -5.58 -12.14
CA ALA A 80 7.94 -6.74 -12.25
C ALA A 80 8.79 -7.98 -11.97
N ALA A 81 8.22 -8.92 -11.22
CA ALA A 81 8.87 -10.18 -10.90
C ALA A 81 7.83 -11.30 -10.93
N PRO A 82 8.24 -12.55 -11.25
CA PRO A 82 7.32 -13.70 -11.28
C PRO A 82 6.83 -14.09 -9.87
N THR A 83 7.60 -13.78 -8.83
CA THR A 83 7.28 -14.05 -7.43
C THR A 83 7.58 -12.82 -6.57
N LEU A 84 6.88 -12.70 -5.43
CA LEU A 84 7.06 -11.56 -4.52
C LEU A 84 8.48 -11.48 -3.95
N SER A 85 9.08 -12.64 -3.62
CA SER A 85 10.43 -12.76 -3.06
C SER A 85 11.56 -12.34 -4.01
N ARG A 86 11.24 -12.14 -5.30
CA ARG A 86 12.19 -11.67 -6.32
C ARG A 86 12.08 -10.18 -6.61
N LEU A 87 11.21 -9.46 -5.90
CA LEU A 87 11.12 -8.00 -6.04
C LEU A 87 12.35 -7.33 -5.40
N PRO A 88 12.83 -6.20 -5.93
CA PRO A 88 14.09 -5.58 -5.49
C PRO A 88 13.93 -4.73 -4.21
N TRP A 89 13.13 -5.18 -3.24
CA TRP A 89 12.80 -4.40 -2.04
C TRP A 89 14.02 -4.11 -1.18
N ARG A 90 14.92 -5.08 -1.04
CA ARG A 90 16.20 -4.92 -0.35
C ARG A 90 17.05 -3.82 -0.98
N ASP A 91 17.24 -3.87 -2.30
CA ASP A 91 18.08 -2.93 -3.04
C ASP A 91 17.50 -1.52 -3.02
N LEU A 92 16.17 -1.41 -3.01
CA LEU A 92 15.46 -0.14 -2.87
C LEU A 92 15.36 0.34 -1.41
N GLY A 93 15.79 -0.46 -0.43
CA GLY A 93 15.72 -0.14 0.99
C GLY A 93 14.30 0.09 1.49
N VAL A 94 13.35 -0.74 1.06
CA VAL A 94 11.92 -0.59 1.38
C VAL A 94 11.67 -0.91 2.85
N ASP A 95 11.01 0.01 3.56
CA ASP A 95 10.54 -0.23 4.93
C ASP A 95 9.16 -0.89 4.92
N ILE A 96 8.21 -0.35 4.13
CA ILE A 96 6.83 -0.80 4.11
C ILE A 96 6.38 -1.07 2.67
N VAL A 97 5.82 -2.24 2.42
CA VAL A 97 5.10 -2.55 1.19
C VAL A 97 3.60 -2.39 1.41
N ILE A 98 2.94 -1.64 0.53
CA ILE A 98 1.49 -1.58 0.43
C ILE A 98 1.07 -2.61 -0.64
N GLU A 99 0.56 -3.74 -0.17
CA GLU A 99 0.04 -4.83 -1.01
C GLU A 99 -1.40 -4.50 -1.40
N CYS A 100 -1.57 -4.00 -2.63
CA CYS A 100 -2.84 -3.53 -3.16
C CYS A 100 -3.18 -4.14 -4.53
N THR A 101 -2.62 -5.32 -4.83
CA THR A 101 -3.01 -6.12 -6.00
C THR A 101 -4.38 -6.78 -5.83
N GLY A 102 -4.80 -7.01 -4.59
CA GLY A 102 -5.96 -7.84 -4.25
C GLY A 102 -5.75 -9.34 -4.48
N LYS A 103 -4.54 -9.76 -4.90
CA LYS A 103 -4.21 -11.17 -5.16
C LYS A 103 -3.58 -11.84 -3.95
N PHE A 104 -2.67 -11.16 -3.26
CA PHE A 104 -1.87 -11.72 -2.17
C PHE A 104 -2.47 -11.35 -0.82
N THR A 105 -3.68 -11.85 -0.54
CA THR A 105 -4.44 -11.55 0.69
C THR A 105 -4.27 -12.61 1.78
N LYS A 106 -3.33 -13.54 1.63
CA LYS A 106 -2.93 -14.45 2.72
C LYS A 106 -1.60 -14.01 3.27
N GLY A 107 -1.45 -13.95 4.60
CA GLY A 107 -0.19 -13.54 5.23
C GLY A 107 0.99 -14.40 4.79
N SER A 108 0.79 -15.71 4.64
CA SER A 108 1.82 -16.63 4.13
C SER A 108 2.26 -16.33 2.69
N GLU A 109 1.39 -15.79 1.84
CA GLU A 109 1.75 -15.38 0.49
C GLU A 109 2.44 -14.00 0.50
N ALA A 110 1.87 -13.05 1.26
CA ALA A 110 2.40 -11.69 1.43
C ALA A 110 3.79 -11.67 2.09
N ALA A 111 4.13 -12.69 2.88
CA ALA A 111 5.46 -12.89 3.47
C ALA A 111 6.60 -12.90 2.44
N GLY A 112 6.31 -13.21 1.17
CA GLY A 112 7.29 -13.08 0.09
C GLY A 112 7.84 -11.66 -0.07
N HIS A 113 7.12 -10.62 0.34
CA HIS A 113 7.67 -9.26 0.40
C HIS A 113 8.72 -9.07 1.48
N LEU A 114 8.58 -9.75 2.62
CA LEU A 114 9.57 -9.74 3.70
C LEU A 114 10.84 -10.47 3.24
N GLU A 115 10.69 -11.61 2.55
CA GLU A 115 11.80 -12.34 1.94
C GLU A 115 12.57 -11.47 0.92
N ALA A 116 11.85 -10.67 0.13
CA ALA A 116 12.43 -9.69 -0.80
C ALA A 116 13.17 -8.53 -0.11
N GLY A 117 13.03 -8.38 1.22
CA GLY A 117 13.78 -7.42 2.03
C GLY A 117 12.97 -6.21 2.53
N ALA A 118 11.64 -6.19 2.34
CA ALA A 118 10.80 -5.21 3.03
C ALA A 118 10.73 -5.52 4.53
N LYS A 119 10.56 -4.50 5.39
CA LYS A 119 10.45 -4.71 6.84
C LYS A 119 9.03 -5.02 7.29
N LYS A 120 8.02 -4.42 6.64
CA LYS A 120 6.59 -4.59 6.96
C LYS A 120 5.74 -4.65 5.69
N VAL A 121 4.57 -5.27 5.79
CA VAL A 121 3.58 -5.35 4.71
C VAL A 121 2.21 -4.92 5.23
N ILE A 122 1.53 -4.06 4.47
CA ILE A 122 0.14 -3.67 4.70
C ILE A 122 -0.71 -4.18 3.52
N ILE A 123 -1.61 -5.11 3.79
CA ILE A 123 -2.57 -5.64 2.82
C ILE A 123 -3.80 -4.74 2.81
N THR A 124 -4.16 -4.18 1.66
CA THR A 124 -5.30 -3.25 1.52
C THR A 124 -6.65 -3.95 1.31
N ALA A 125 -6.81 -5.15 1.86
CA ALA A 125 -7.97 -6.00 1.73
C ALA A 125 -8.09 -6.93 2.96
N PRO A 126 -9.27 -7.53 3.24
CA PRO A 126 -9.40 -8.58 4.24
C PRO A 126 -8.39 -9.69 3.97
N ALA A 127 -7.63 -10.05 5.00
CA ALA A 127 -6.59 -11.06 4.88
C ALA A 127 -6.98 -12.35 5.60
N LYS A 128 -6.16 -13.38 5.37
CA LYS A 128 -6.17 -14.61 6.17
C LYS A 128 -4.75 -14.88 6.65
N ASN A 129 -4.60 -15.31 7.89
CA ASN A 129 -3.31 -15.62 8.50
C ASN A 129 -2.32 -14.44 8.46
N GLU A 130 -2.82 -13.22 8.49
CA GLU A 130 -2.07 -12.02 8.83
C GLU A 130 -1.82 -11.96 10.35
N ASP A 131 -0.88 -11.12 10.78
CA ASP A 131 -0.54 -10.99 12.20
C ASP A 131 -1.63 -10.23 12.95
N VAL A 132 -2.18 -9.19 12.32
CA VAL A 132 -3.26 -8.37 12.88
C VAL A 132 -4.07 -7.69 11.77
N THR A 133 -5.38 -7.58 11.98
CA THR A 133 -6.25 -6.68 11.20
C THR A 133 -6.49 -5.41 12.00
N ILE A 134 -6.22 -4.25 11.40
CA ILE A 134 -6.38 -2.94 12.03
C ILE A 134 -7.43 -2.12 11.27
N VAL A 135 -8.35 -1.52 12.03
CA VAL A 135 -9.20 -0.42 11.61
C VAL A 135 -8.86 0.78 12.49
N LEU A 136 -8.33 1.84 11.86
CA LEU A 136 -7.94 3.06 12.57
C LEU A 136 -9.16 3.72 13.22
N GLY A 137 -9.03 4.12 14.49
CA GLY A 137 -10.10 4.68 15.32
C GLY A 137 -10.96 3.61 16.01
N VAL A 138 -10.65 2.33 15.83
CA VAL A 138 -11.38 1.21 16.42
C VAL A 138 -10.45 0.37 17.29
N ASN A 139 -9.38 -0.18 16.70
CA ASN A 139 -8.50 -1.13 17.35
C ASN A 139 -7.00 -0.92 17.04
N GLU A 140 -6.59 0.29 16.67
CA GLU A 140 -5.19 0.62 16.37
C GLU A 140 -4.21 0.33 17.51
N ARG A 141 -4.71 0.22 18.74
CA ARG A 141 -3.93 -0.13 19.94
C ARG A 141 -3.49 -1.58 19.95
N ASP A 142 -4.09 -2.44 19.14
CA ASP A 142 -3.72 -3.84 19.01
C ASP A 142 -2.42 -4.02 18.21
N TYR A 143 -1.95 -2.97 17.52
CA TYR A 143 -0.72 -3.04 16.74
C TYR A 143 0.53 -3.07 17.63
N ASP A 144 1.25 -4.20 17.61
CA ASP A 144 2.60 -4.33 18.18
C ASP A 144 3.65 -4.34 17.05
N PRO A 145 4.54 -3.33 16.95
CA PRO A 145 5.55 -3.26 15.90
C PRO A 145 6.67 -4.31 16.02
N VAL A 146 6.86 -4.91 17.20
CA VAL A 146 7.83 -5.99 17.44
C VAL A 146 7.28 -7.30 16.91
N LEU A 147 5.99 -7.57 17.14
CA LEU A 147 5.35 -8.84 16.77
C LEU A 147 4.76 -8.82 15.34
N HIS A 148 4.15 -7.70 14.93
CA HIS A 148 3.33 -7.65 13.72
C HIS A 148 4.10 -7.10 12.53
N SER A 149 4.31 -7.93 11.52
CA SER A 149 5.01 -7.60 10.28
C SER A 149 4.12 -7.62 9.04
N ILE A 150 3.00 -8.35 9.08
CA ILE A 150 2.00 -8.40 8.02
C ILE A 150 0.64 -7.98 8.61
N ILE A 151 0.19 -6.80 8.19
CA ILE A 151 -1.00 -6.15 8.72
C ILE A 151 -2.07 -6.09 7.64
N SER A 152 -3.31 -6.44 7.96
CA SER A 152 -4.45 -6.14 7.09
C SER A 152 -5.09 -4.83 7.49
N ASN A 153 -5.36 -3.96 6.51
CA ASN A 153 -6.20 -2.77 6.68
C ASN A 153 -7.69 -3.06 6.40
N SER A 154 -8.07 -4.35 6.41
CA SER A 154 -9.42 -4.83 6.17
C SER A 154 -10.04 -4.37 4.82
N SER A 155 -11.37 -4.38 4.73
CA SER A 155 -12.13 -3.85 3.59
C SER A 155 -12.60 -2.41 3.82
N CYS A 156 -12.96 -1.72 2.74
CA CYS A 156 -13.60 -0.40 2.83
C CYS A 156 -14.94 -0.46 3.61
N THR A 157 -15.75 -1.50 3.42
CA THR A 157 -17.00 -1.70 4.16
C THR A 157 -16.73 -1.88 5.66
N THR A 158 -15.68 -2.64 6.02
CA THR A 158 -15.30 -2.83 7.43
C THR A 158 -14.85 -1.52 8.05
N ASN A 159 -14.05 -0.72 7.35
CA ASN A 159 -13.62 0.60 7.84
C ASN A 159 -14.81 1.55 8.07
N CYS A 160 -15.83 1.49 7.20
CA CYS A 160 -17.06 2.26 7.35
C CYS A 160 -17.92 1.78 8.53
N LEU A 161 -18.16 0.47 8.60
CA LEU A 161 -19.08 -0.11 9.58
C LEU A 161 -18.49 -0.17 10.99
N ALA A 162 -17.22 -0.52 11.14
CA ALA A 162 -16.62 -0.81 12.44
C ALA A 162 -16.57 0.43 13.35
N THR A 163 -16.35 1.62 12.80
CA THR A 163 -16.38 2.88 13.57
C THR A 163 -17.77 3.16 14.14
N THR A 164 -18.80 2.99 13.31
CA THR A 164 -20.20 3.15 13.73
C THR A 164 -20.60 2.07 14.73
N ALA A 165 -20.29 0.81 14.44
CA ALA A 165 -20.59 -0.32 15.31
C ALA A 165 -19.90 -0.18 16.66
N LYS A 166 -18.65 0.31 16.71
CA LYS A 166 -17.94 0.58 17.96
C LYS A 166 -18.68 1.58 18.84
N VAL A 167 -19.07 2.73 18.30
CA VAL A 167 -19.80 3.75 19.08
C VAL A 167 -21.11 3.19 19.62
N LEU A 168 -21.86 2.48 18.78
CA LEU A 168 -23.13 1.87 19.19
C LEU A 168 -22.92 0.78 20.25
N HIS A 169 -21.94 -0.09 20.06
CA HIS A 169 -21.66 -1.18 21.00
C HIS A 169 -21.14 -0.67 22.34
N ASP A 170 -20.24 0.32 22.34
CA ASP A 170 -19.68 0.90 23.57
C ASP A 170 -20.75 1.63 24.41
N ASN A 171 -21.78 2.21 23.78
CA ASN A 171 -22.80 3.00 24.48
C ASN A 171 -24.10 2.23 24.74
N PHE A 172 -24.45 1.27 23.89
CA PHE A 172 -25.76 0.62 23.90
C PHE A 172 -25.69 -0.90 23.85
N THR A 173 -24.51 -1.49 23.64
CA THR A 173 -24.29 -2.93 23.46
C THR A 173 -25.13 -3.52 22.31
N ILE A 174 -24.48 -3.82 21.19
CA ILE A 174 -25.10 -4.58 20.08
C ILE A 174 -25.13 -6.06 20.46
N GLU A 175 -26.32 -6.67 20.44
CA GLU A 175 -26.51 -8.12 20.59
C GLU A 175 -26.43 -8.85 19.24
N ALA A 176 -26.13 -10.14 19.29
CA ALA A 176 -25.97 -11.01 18.12
C ALA A 176 -27.30 -11.55 17.58
#